data_AF-A0A5B0RES6-F1
#
_entry.id   AF-A0A5B0RES6-F1
#
_cell.length_a   1.000
_cell.length_b   1.000
_cell.length_c   1.000
_cell.angle_alpha   90.00
_cell.angle_beta   90.00
_cell.angle_gamma   90.00
#
_symmetry.space_group_name_H-M   'P 1'
#
loop_
_entity.id
_entity.type
_entity.pdbx_description
1 polymer ?
#
loop_
_entity_poly.entity_id
_entity_poly.type
_entity_poly.pdbx_seq_one_letter_code
_entity_poly.pdbx_strand_id
1 'polypeptide(L)'
;MFLMNLFQAKYIGLALLPMISILHSGQVVLADGREVNCKAHFDSDPSKPDVGCWPDNQTKFTCPQTSCRSTRFPDQHFGQMVFLHCLNEDVPVFDVTVHPRTYYHYPKGDRKWYFGRNGFVAAFDTKTKLWYNCLYDGRKDNQDTYTCSDCKEAS
;
A
#
# COMPACT_ATOMS: atom_id res chain seq x y z
N MET A 1 78.10 -3.25 21.82
CA MET A 1 77.49 -2.56 22.98
C MET A 1 76.51 -1.53 22.40
N PHE A 2 75.21 -1.77 22.62
CA PHE A 2 74.03 -0.86 22.60
C PHE A 2 74.07 0.36 21.65
N LEU A 3 73.14 0.50 20.69
CA LEU A 3 71.71 0.76 20.94
C LEU A 3 70.80 0.21 19.82
N MET A 4 69.79 -0.52 20.26
CA MET A 4 68.65 -1.02 19.49
C MET A 4 67.58 0.08 19.29
N ASN A 5 66.80 -0.12 18.24
CA ASN A 5 65.35 0.09 18.16
C ASN A 5 64.77 1.50 17.88
N LEU A 6 63.61 1.39 17.20
CA LEU A 6 62.53 2.37 17.00
C LEU A 6 62.78 3.27 15.77
N PHE A 7 62.26 3.03 14.56
CA PHE A 7 60.96 2.47 14.20
C PHE A 7 60.99 1.94 12.75
N GLN A 8 61.09 0.63 12.57
CA GLN A 8 60.32 -0.05 11.52
C GLN A 8 58.87 -0.18 12.01
N ALA A 9 57.95 -0.24 11.05
CA ALA A 9 56.50 -0.36 11.20
C ALA A 9 55.75 0.97 11.38
N LYS A 10 55.21 1.48 10.27
CA LYS A 10 53.75 1.56 10.13
C LYS A 10 53.33 1.67 8.65
N TYR A 11 52.95 0.52 8.10
CA TYR A 11 51.77 0.28 7.23
C TYR A 11 51.43 1.42 6.26
N ILE A 12 51.80 1.35 4.96
CA ILE A 12 51.07 0.57 3.93
C ILE A 12 49.62 0.32 4.36
N GLY A 13 48.73 1.27 4.10
CA GLY A 13 47.34 1.11 4.50
C GLY A 13 46.44 2.28 4.18
N LEU A 14 46.51 2.86 2.98
CA LEU A 14 45.48 3.81 2.54
C LEU A 14 45.39 3.95 1.01
N ALA A 15 45.32 2.81 0.31
CA ALA A 15 45.04 2.76 -1.13
C ALA A 15 44.05 1.64 -1.49
N LEU A 16 43.01 1.47 -0.67
CA LEU A 16 41.97 0.43 -0.87
C LEU A 16 40.56 0.99 -0.65
N LEU A 17 40.23 2.11 -1.28
CA LEU A 17 38.83 2.53 -1.46
C LEU A 17 38.68 3.18 -2.85
N PRO A 18 38.60 2.35 -3.89
CA PRO A 18 37.43 2.49 -4.77
C PRO A 18 37.02 1.11 -5.29
N MET A 19 36.37 0.28 -4.47
CA MET A 19 35.83 -0.99 -4.98
C MET A 19 34.58 -1.50 -4.25
N ILE A 20 33.67 -0.62 -3.80
CA ILE A 20 32.32 -1.03 -3.38
C ILE A 20 31.28 0.04 -3.76
N SER A 21 31.19 0.38 -5.05
CA SER A 21 30.06 1.19 -5.55
C SER A 21 29.31 0.53 -6.72
N ILE A 22 29.63 -0.72 -7.06
CA ILE A 22 28.99 -1.45 -8.18
C ILE A 22 28.41 -2.78 -7.72
N LEU A 23 27.93 -2.88 -6.47
CA LEU A 23 27.21 -4.07 -6.00
C LEU A 23 25.80 -3.80 -5.50
N HIS A 24 25.23 -2.63 -5.82
CA HIS A 24 23.79 -2.38 -5.68
C HIS A 24 23.13 -2.04 -7.02
N SER A 25 23.78 -2.38 -8.14
CA SER A 25 23.07 -2.71 -9.38
C SER A 25 22.36 -4.05 -9.20
N GLY A 26 21.56 -4.17 -8.13
CA GLY A 26 20.51 -5.16 -8.05
C GLY A 26 19.73 -4.97 -9.33
N GLN A 27 19.75 -6.02 -10.15
CA GLN A 27 19.14 -6.06 -11.46
C GLN A 27 17.79 -5.33 -11.35
N VAL A 28 17.69 -4.17 -11.99
CA VAL A 28 16.40 -3.65 -12.41
C VAL A 28 15.97 -4.59 -13.52
N VAL A 29 15.58 -5.80 -13.13
CA VAL A 29 14.64 -6.58 -13.90
C VAL A 29 13.53 -5.56 -14.12
N LEU A 30 13.31 -5.17 -15.37
CA LEU A 30 12.00 -4.69 -15.76
C LEU A 30 11.07 -5.84 -15.37
N ALA A 31 10.61 -5.81 -14.12
CA ALA A 31 9.41 -6.48 -13.75
C ALA A 31 8.42 -5.95 -14.77
N ASP A 32 7.80 -6.87 -15.50
CA ASP A 32 6.75 -6.59 -16.46
C ASP A 32 5.54 -6.06 -15.66
N GLY A 33 5.75 -4.85 -15.15
CA GLY A 33 5.08 -4.28 -14.01
C GLY A 33 3.81 -3.66 -14.54
N ARG A 34 2.70 -4.36 -14.30
CA ARG A 34 1.43 -3.93 -14.85
C ARG A 34 0.83 -2.83 -13.99
N GLU A 35 0.21 -1.83 -14.62
CA GLU A 35 -0.71 -0.93 -13.91
C GLU A 35 -2.04 -1.65 -13.69
N VAL A 36 -2.50 -1.71 -12.43
CA VAL A 36 -3.70 -2.44 -12.01
C VAL A 36 -4.59 -1.53 -11.16
N ASN A 37 -5.87 -1.47 -11.51
CA ASN A 37 -6.88 -0.83 -10.68
C ASN A 37 -7.45 -1.83 -9.67
N CYS A 38 -7.33 -1.54 -8.38
CA CYS A 38 -7.76 -2.41 -7.28
C CYS A 38 -9.26 -2.24 -7.01
N LYS A 39 -10.08 -2.51 -8.03
CA LYS A 39 -11.51 -2.16 -8.03
C LYS A 39 -12.34 -2.97 -7.06
N ALA A 40 -12.05 -4.26 -6.92
CA ALA A 40 -12.80 -5.13 -6.03
C ALA A 40 -12.33 -4.95 -4.60
N HIS A 41 -11.03 -5.17 -4.36
CA HIS A 41 -10.44 -5.15 -3.02
C HIS A 41 -9.03 -4.58 -3.03
N PHE A 42 -8.63 -4.03 -1.89
CA PHE A 42 -7.28 -3.58 -1.63
C PHE A 42 -6.88 -3.98 -0.21
N ASP A 43 -5.78 -4.70 -0.08
CA ASP A 43 -5.30 -5.25 1.18
C ASP A 43 -3.91 -4.70 1.50
N SER A 44 -3.78 -3.94 2.59
CA SER A 44 -2.46 -3.57 3.13
C SER A 44 -2.23 -4.27 4.47
N ASP A 45 -0.98 -4.70 4.72
CA ASP A 45 -0.46 -5.17 6.02
C ASP A 45 0.61 -4.18 6.52
N PRO A 46 0.56 -3.66 7.77
CA PRO A 46 1.38 -2.49 8.11
C PRO A 46 2.83 -2.92 8.35
N SER A 47 3.07 -4.23 8.42
CA SER A 47 4.39 -4.83 8.50
C SER A 47 5.01 -5.09 7.12
N LYS A 48 4.30 -4.85 6.01
CA LYS A 48 4.74 -5.18 4.66
C LYS A 48 4.83 -3.93 3.78
N PRO A 49 5.86 -3.84 2.90
CA PRO A 49 5.99 -2.73 1.95
C PRO A 49 5.07 -2.89 0.73
N ASP A 50 4.51 -4.08 0.52
CA ASP A 50 3.65 -4.41 -0.61
C ASP A 50 2.19 -4.57 -0.19
N VAL A 51 1.29 -4.34 -1.14
CA VAL A 51 -0.16 -4.44 -0.99
C VAL A 51 -0.74 -5.50 -1.92
N GLY A 52 -1.85 -6.09 -1.49
CA GLY A 52 -2.70 -6.93 -2.34
C GLY A 52 -3.70 -6.05 -3.10
N CYS A 53 -3.64 -6.10 -4.42
CA CYS A 53 -4.55 -5.40 -5.31
C CYS A 53 -5.42 -6.40 -6.06
N TRP A 54 -6.74 -6.28 -5.93
CA TRP A 54 -7.70 -7.17 -6.56
C TRP A 54 -8.55 -6.38 -7.57
N PRO A 55 -8.28 -6.47 -8.88
CA PRO A 55 -9.14 -5.87 -9.90
C PRO A 55 -10.53 -6.50 -9.95
N ASP A 56 -10.62 -7.78 -9.60
CA ASP A 56 -11.84 -8.56 -9.47
C ASP A 56 -11.71 -9.56 -8.29
N ASN A 57 -12.71 -10.40 -8.09
CA ASN A 57 -12.74 -11.34 -6.95
C ASN A 57 -11.85 -12.58 -7.13
N GLN A 58 -11.17 -12.74 -8.27
CA GLN A 58 -10.44 -13.95 -8.63
C GLN A 58 -8.94 -13.67 -8.79
N THR A 59 -8.59 -12.53 -9.38
CA THR A 59 -7.21 -12.19 -9.66
C THR A 59 -6.62 -11.30 -8.59
N LYS A 60 -5.48 -11.71 -8.04
CA LYS A 60 -4.72 -10.95 -7.06
C LYS A 60 -3.39 -10.50 -7.66
N PHE A 61 -3.06 -9.24 -7.45
CA PHE A 61 -1.72 -8.70 -7.71
C PHE A 61 -1.05 -8.29 -6.41
N THR A 62 0.27 -8.42 -6.38
CA THR A 62 1.13 -7.81 -5.35
C THR A 62 1.77 -6.58 -5.97
N CYS A 63 1.57 -5.42 -5.36
CA CYS A 63 2.09 -4.15 -5.84
C CYS A 63 2.88 -3.45 -4.73
N PRO A 64 3.95 -2.69 -5.05
CA PRO A 64 4.60 -1.82 -4.07
C PRO A 64 3.60 -0.80 -3.52
N GLN A 65 3.52 -0.61 -2.21
CA GLN A 65 2.58 0.35 -1.63
C GLN A 65 2.81 1.78 -2.14
N THR A 66 4.08 2.13 -2.40
CA THR A 66 4.49 3.45 -2.90
C THR A 66 4.08 3.71 -4.34
N SER A 67 3.68 2.69 -5.10
CA SER A 67 3.22 2.85 -6.48
C SER A 67 1.71 3.15 -6.58
N CYS A 68 0.99 3.05 -5.46
CA CYS A 68 -0.45 3.21 -5.42
C CYS A 68 -0.89 4.66 -5.23
N ARG A 69 -1.87 5.07 -6.04
CA ARG A 69 -2.52 6.39 -5.99
C ARG A 69 -4.02 6.25 -6.19
N SER A 70 -4.79 7.23 -5.72
CA SER A 70 -6.22 7.31 -6.00
C SER A 70 -6.44 7.34 -7.51
N THR A 71 -7.43 6.58 -7.97
CA THR A 71 -7.82 6.56 -9.38
C THR A 71 -8.54 7.85 -9.76
N ARG A 72 -9.34 8.38 -8.84
CA ARG A 72 -10.15 9.57 -9.05
C ARG A 72 -9.38 10.87 -8.88
N PHE A 73 -8.44 10.90 -7.95
CA PHE A 73 -7.62 12.05 -7.57
C PHE A 73 -6.13 11.64 -7.62
N PRO A 74 -5.51 11.57 -8.81
CA PRO A 74 -4.19 10.96 -8.98
C PRO A 74 -3.03 11.58 -8.17
N ASP A 75 -3.20 12.82 -7.69
CA ASP A 75 -2.25 13.50 -6.80
C ASP A 75 -2.28 12.95 -5.36
N GLN A 76 -3.31 12.16 -5.01
CA GLN A 76 -3.43 11.49 -3.71
C GLN A 76 -2.74 10.13 -3.77
N HIS A 77 -1.63 10.01 -3.06
CA HIS A 77 -0.89 8.78 -2.89
C HIS A 77 -1.54 7.85 -1.86
N PHE A 78 -1.00 6.65 -1.73
CA PHE A 78 -1.39 5.71 -0.68
C PHE A 78 -1.52 6.38 0.70
N GLY A 79 -2.65 6.13 1.37
CA GLY A 79 -2.98 6.66 2.68
C GLY A 79 -3.65 8.04 2.67
N GLN A 80 -3.75 8.70 1.51
CA GLN A 80 -4.43 10.00 1.36
C GLN A 80 -5.85 9.89 0.80
N MET A 81 -6.22 8.73 0.23
CA MET A 81 -7.59 8.48 -0.23
C MET A 81 -8.55 8.54 0.96
N VAL A 82 -9.78 9.00 0.72
CA VAL A 82 -10.80 9.16 1.77
C VAL A 82 -12.14 8.59 1.33
N PHE A 83 -12.83 7.96 2.29
CA PHE A 83 -14.25 7.65 2.20
C PHE A 83 -15.03 8.47 3.21
N LEU A 84 -16.21 8.92 2.83
CA LEU A 84 -17.03 9.87 3.56
C LEU A 84 -18.35 9.25 4.00
N HIS A 85 -18.95 9.83 5.04
CA HIS A 85 -20.26 9.42 5.57
C HIS A 85 -20.32 7.93 5.92
N CYS A 86 -19.21 7.40 6.44
CA CYS A 86 -19.08 6.02 6.84
C CYS A 86 -19.71 5.78 8.20
N LEU A 87 -20.19 4.57 8.45
CA LEU A 87 -20.76 4.17 9.72
C LEU A 87 -20.22 2.82 10.17
N ASN A 88 -20.23 2.60 11.48
CA ASN A 88 -20.02 1.30 12.09
C ASN A 88 -21.25 1.02 12.97
N GLU A 89 -21.97 -0.06 12.68
CA GLU A 89 -23.21 -0.41 13.41
C GLU A 89 -22.91 -1.15 14.72
N ASP A 90 -21.77 -1.85 14.80
CA ASP A 90 -21.34 -2.60 15.98
C ASP A 90 -20.83 -1.67 17.09
N VAL A 91 -20.11 -0.62 16.69
CA VAL A 91 -19.65 0.49 17.53
C VAL A 91 -20.37 1.71 16.99
N PRO A 92 -21.56 2.08 17.51
CA PRO A 92 -22.55 2.96 16.86
C PRO A 92 -22.03 4.38 16.66
N VAL A 93 -21.21 4.53 15.63
CA VAL A 93 -20.53 5.74 15.21
C VAL A 93 -20.91 5.97 13.76
N PHE A 94 -21.40 7.17 13.48
CA PHE A 94 -21.97 7.56 12.21
C PHE A 94 -21.24 8.78 11.66
N ASP A 95 -21.35 8.96 10.35
CA ASP A 95 -20.83 10.13 9.64
C ASP A 95 -19.31 10.33 9.80
N VAL A 96 -18.55 9.25 9.66
CA VAL A 96 -17.09 9.24 9.82
C VAL A 96 -16.41 9.40 8.45
N THR A 97 -15.30 10.15 8.45
CA THR A 97 -14.32 10.14 7.35
C THR A 97 -13.28 9.07 7.62
N VAL A 98 -13.13 8.13 6.70
CA VAL A 98 -12.20 7.00 6.80
C VAL A 98 -11.06 7.19 5.80
N HIS A 99 -9.83 7.02 6.25
CA HIS A 99 -8.66 6.89 5.37
C HIS A 99 -8.35 5.39 5.22
N PRO A 100 -8.86 4.73 4.17
CA PRO A 100 -8.86 3.29 4.10
C PRO A 100 -7.45 2.77 3.91
N ARG A 101 -7.07 1.86 4.81
CA ARG A 101 -5.88 1.02 4.66
C ARG A 101 -6.16 -0.21 3.83
N THR A 102 -7.33 -0.77 4.05
CA THR A 102 -7.88 -1.92 3.36
C THR A 102 -9.33 -1.59 3.01
N TYR A 103 -9.81 -2.00 1.84
CA TYR A 103 -11.21 -1.85 1.49
C TYR A 103 -11.73 -3.00 0.62
N TYR A 104 -13.05 -3.18 0.65
CA TYR A 104 -13.82 -4.15 -0.11
C TYR A 104 -15.04 -3.48 -0.71
N HIS A 105 -15.17 -3.43 -2.04
CA HIS A 105 -16.32 -2.84 -2.70
C HIS A 105 -17.44 -3.85 -2.91
N TYR A 106 -18.64 -3.46 -2.48
CA TYR A 106 -19.89 -4.19 -2.68
C TYR A 106 -20.87 -3.30 -3.44
N PRO A 107 -20.65 -3.04 -4.75
CA PRO A 107 -21.48 -2.10 -5.52
C PRO A 107 -22.94 -2.52 -5.66
N LYS A 108 -23.25 -3.81 -5.45
CA LYS A 108 -24.62 -4.35 -5.45
C LYS A 108 -25.18 -4.57 -4.05
N GLY A 109 -24.42 -4.19 -3.02
CA GLY A 109 -24.71 -4.48 -1.63
C GLY A 109 -24.64 -5.96 -1.27
N ASP A 110 -24.82 -6.24 0.02
CA ASP A 110 -25.12 -7.53 0.60
C ASP A 110 -26.26 -7.28 1.60
N ARG A 111 -27.31 -8.08 1.69
CA ARG A 111 -28.51 -7.70 2.47
C ARG A 111 -28.30 -7.70 4.00
N LYS A 112 -27.06 -7.59 4.47
CA LYS A 112 -26.61 -7.75 5.84
C LYS A 112 -26.57 -6.42 6.63
N TRP A 113 -26.16 -5.33 6.00
CA TRP A 113 -25.87 -4.05 6.69
C TRP A 113 -26.92 -2.96 6.41
N TYR A 114 -26.87 -1.83 7.13
CA TYR A 114 -27.75 -0.67 6.89
C TYR A 114 -27.77 -0.24 5.42
N PHE A 115 -26.57 -0.08 4.85
CA PHE A 115 -26.41 0.19 3.42
C PHE A 115 -26.52 -1.05 2.57
N GLY A 116 -26.68 -2.25 3.14
CA GLY A 116 -26.59 -3.52 2.44
C GLY A 116 -27.59 -3.76 1.30
N ARG A 117 -28.71 -3.02 1.26
CA ARG A 117 -29.60 -3.01 0.08
C ARG A 117 -29.09 -2.10 -1.04
N ASN A 118 -28.31 -1.11 -0.68
CA ASN A 118 -27.63 -0.17 -1.55
C ASN A 118 -26.17 -0.67 -1.74
N GLY A 119 -25.44 -0.17 -2.71
CA GLY A 119 -24.00 -0.42 -2.76
C GLY A 119 -23.32 0.13 -1.50
N PHE A 120 -22.26 -0.53 -1.02
CA PHE A 120 -21.37 0.01 0.00
C PHE A 120 -19.91 -0.38 -0.25
N VAL A 121 -18.99 0.30 0.43
CA VAL A 121 -17.60 -0.13 0.57
C VAL A 121 -17.33 -0.38 2.05
N ALA A 122 -16.82 -1.57 2.38
CA ALA A 122 -16.30 -1.85 3.70
C ALA A 122 -14.85 -1.39 3.75
N ALA A 123 -14.49 -0.57 4.73
CA ALA A 123 -13.19 0.05 4.83
C ALA A 123 -12.61 -0.07 6.23
N PHE A 124 -11.36 -0.52 6.31
CA PHE A 124 -10.62 -0.59 7.56
C PHE A 124 -9.82 0.69 7.77
N ASP A 125 -10.12 1.40 8.85
CA ASP A 125 -9.43 2.63 9.21
C ASP A 125 -8.15 2.33 10.01
N THR A 126 -7.03 2.90 9.56
CA THR A 126 -5.74 2.77 10.25
C THR A 126 -5.78 3.37 11.64
N LYS A 127 -6.51 4.47 11.83
CA LYS A 127 -6.46 5.26 13.08
C LYS A 127 -7.28 4.59 14.18
N THR A 128 -8.55 4.31 13.90
CA THR A 128 -9.48 3.73 14.89
C THR A 128 -9.36 2.21 15.00
N LYS A 129 -8.72 1.54 14.03
CA LYS A 129 -8.65 0.07 13.94
C LYS A 129 -10.03 -0.60 13.84
N LEU A 130 -11.00 0.12 13.28
CA LEU A 130 -12.37 -0.36 13.07
C LEU A 130 -12.68 -0.51 11.59
N TRP A 131 -13.61 -1.40 11.31
CA TRP A 131 -14.27 -1.49 10.01
C TRP A 131 -15.45 -0.53 9.95
N TYR A 132 -15.62 0.12 8.82
CA TYR A 132 -16.77 0.98 8.55
C TYR A 132 -17.39 0.60 7.20
N ASN A 133 -18.70 0.75 7.10
CA ASN A 133 -19.42 0.67 5.85
C ASN A 133 -19.72 2.09 5.38
N CYS A 134 -19.24 2.45 4.19
CA CYS A 134 -19.49 3.75 3.56
C CYS A 134 -20.46 3.57 2.40
N LEU A 135 -21.47 4.42 2.31
CA LEU A 135 -22.48 4.36 1.25
C LEU A 135 -21.81 4.50 -0.11
N TYR A 136 -22.00 3.54 -1.02
CA TYR A 136 -21.38 3.58 -2.36
C TYR A 136 -22.24 4.38 -3.35
N ASP A 137 -23.56 4.17 -3.30
CA ASP A 137 -24.49 4.75 -4.25
C ASP A 137 -24.61 6.26 -4.06
N GLY A 138 -24.47 7.01 -5.16
CA GLY A 138 -24.53 8.47 -5.16
C GLY A 138 -23.34 9.17 -4.48
N ARG A 139 -22.36 8.43 -3.94
CA ARG A 139 -21.19 8.96 -3.24
C ARG A 139 -19.92 8.62 -4.02
N LYS A 140 -19.56 9.56 -4.88
CA LYS A 140 -18.44 9.48 -5.81
C LYS A 140 -17.07 9.27 -5.14
N ASP A 141 -16.88 9.74 -3.92
CA ASP A 141 -15.65 9.52 -3.13
C ASP A 141 -15.54 8.06 -2.65
N ASN A 142 -16.67 7.46 -2.27
CA ASN A 142 -16.74 6.07 -1.79
C ASN A 142 -16.66 5.02 -2.92
N GLN A 143 -16.62 5.49 -4.17
CA GLN A 143 -16.38 4.70 -5.37
C GLN A 143 -14.92 4.78 -5.83
N ASP A 144 -14.10 5.58 -5.16
CA ASP A 144 -12.69 5.69 -5.48
C ASP A 144 -11.93 4.41 -5.09
N THR A 145 -10.85 4.16 -5.82
CA THR A 145 -10.03 2.95 -5.72
C THR A 145 -8.57 3.34 -5.87
N TYR A 146 -7.66 2.51 -5.36
CA TYR A 146 -6.26 2.63 -5.72
C TYR A 146 -6.01 2.06 -7.13
N THR A 147 -5.23 2.79 -7.92
CA THR A 147 -4.51 2.27 -9.08
C THR A 147 -3.03 2.21 -8.74
N CYS A 148 -2.41 1.06 -8.94
CA CYS A 148 -1.01 0.79 -8.59
C CYS A 148 -0.22 0.40 -9.82
N SER A 149 1.05 0.82 -9.91
CA SER A 149 2.00 0.36 -10.94
C SER A 149 2.94 -0.72 -10.41
N ASP A 150 3.74 -1.31 -11.30
CA ASP A 150 4.78 -2.28 -10.95
C ASP A 150 4.24 -3.55 -10.26
N CYS A 151 2.98 -3.86 -10.53
CA CYS A 151 2.29 -4.99 -9.95
C CYS A 151 2.68 -6.31 -10.62
N LYS A 152 2.73 -7.38 -9.82
CA LYS A 152 2.94 -8.76 -10.27
C LYS A 152 1.75 -9.61 -9.83
N GLU A 153 1.25 -10.45 -10.73
CA GLU A 153 0.18 -11.38 -10.38
C GLU A 153 0.68 -12.35 -9.29
N ALA A 154 -0.10 -12.51 -8.23
CA ALA A 154 0.23 -13.38 -7.11
C ALA A 154 -0.08 -14.83 -7.51
N SER A 155 0.93 -15.69 -7.48
CA SER A 155 0.84 -17.13 -7.78
C SER A 155 0.07 -17.92 -6.72
#